data_AF-A0A3A0CBE4-F1
#
_entry.id   AF-A0A3A0CBE4-F1
#
_cell.length_a   1.000
_cell.length_b   1.000
_cell.length_c   1.000
_cell.angle_alpha   90.00
_cell.angle_beta   90.00
_cell.angle_gamma   90.00
#
_symmetry.space_group_name_H-M   'P 1'
#
loop_
_entity.id
_entity.type
_entity.pdbx_description
1 polymer ?
#
loop_
_entity_poly.entity_id
_entity_poly.type
_entity_poly.pdbx_seq_one_letter_code
_entity_poly.pdbx_strand_id
1 'polypeptide(L)'
;MIESIVLAHLQTMCKYPDSLIARKCGPRVAREAAARAGRVLESGKPGDKAYYSALGDLDLWLRADGHRRNPGTTADLIAAGLFVGLRDGVLAPPYRW
;
A
#
# COMPACT_ATOMS: atom_id res chain seq x y z
N MET A 1 -7.63 12.89 -0.96
CA MET A 1 -6.92 12.33 -2.14
C MET A 1 -5.79 11.41 -1.71
N ILE A 2 -4.77 11.91 -0.99
CA ILE A 2 -3.61 11.07 -0.57
C ILE A 2 -4.04 9.90 0.32
N GLU A 3 -4.88 10.14 1.33
CA GLU A 3 -5.40 9.07 2.21
C GLU A 3 -6.11 7.95 1.45
N SER A 4 -6.85 8.29 0.39
CA SER A 4 -7.54 7.31 -0.46
C SER A 4 -6.56 6.46 -1.27
N ILE A 5 -5.41 7.03 -1.68
CA ILE A 5 -4.34 6.30 -2.37
C ILE A 5 -3.66 5.33 -1.40
N VAL A 6 -3.37 5.78 -0.18
CA VAL A 6 -2.80 4.91 0.88
C VAL A 6 -3.75 3.76 1.20
N LEU A 7 -5.04 4.05 1.36
CA LEU A 7 -6.05 3.03 1.62
C LEU A 7 -6.15 2.01 0.47
N ALA A 8 -6.16 2.46 -0.78
CA ALA A 8 -6.18 1.59 -1.95
C ALA A 8 -4.92 0.71 -2.02
N HIS A 9 -3.76 1.26 -1.69
CA HIS A 9 -2.50 0.50 -1.61
C HIS A 9 -2.58 -0.59 -0.53
N LEU A 10 -3.05 -0.27 0.68
CA LEU A 10 -3.21 -1.23 1.77
C LEU A 10 -4.22 -2.34 1.42
N GLN A 11 -5.36 -1.99 0.83
CA GLN A 11 -6.37 -2.96 0.38
C GLN A 11 -5.79 -3.91 -0.68
N THR A 12 -5.04 -3.37 -1.64
CA THR A 12 -4.40 -4.18 -2.68
C THR A 12 -3.35 -5.11 -2.07
N MET A 13 -2.48 -4.60 -1.20
CA MET A 13 -1.45 -5.41 -0.54
C MET A 13 -2.04 -6.49 0.37
N CYS A 14 -3.13 -6.18 1.10
CA CYS A 14 -3.83 -7.15 1.95
C CYS A 14 -4.41 -8.30 1.11
N LYS A 15 -5.00 -7.98 -0.04
CA LYS A 15 -5.67 -8.96 -0.90
C LYS A 15 -4.68 -9.79 -1.72
N TYR A 16 -3.58 -9.18 -2.17
CA TYR A 16 -2.61 -9.79 -3.06
C TYR A 16 -1.19 -9.62 -2.51
N PRO A 17 -0.56 -10.69 -1.99
CA PRO A 17 0.84 -10.64 -1.57
C PRO A 17 1.76 -10.14 -2.68
N ASP A 18 2.62 -9.17 -2.36
CA ASP A 18 3.44 -8.47 -3.35
C ASP A 18 4.48 -9.38 -4.00
N SER A 19 4.52 -9.39 -5.33
CA SER A 19 5.41 -10.27 -6.10
C SER A 19 6.89 -9.87 -6.03
N LEU A 20 7.20 -8.58 -5.86
CA LEU A 20 8.58 -8.10 -5.70
C LEU A 20 9.14 -8.55 -4.36
N ILE A 21 8.33 -8.47 -3.30
CA ILE A 21 8.68 -9.04 -1.98
C ILE A 21 8.83 -10.55 -2.11
N ALA A 22 7.89 -11.25 -2.76
CA ALA A 22 7.98 -12.70 -2.93
C ALA A 22 9.26 -13.13 -3.66
N ARG A 23 9.65 -12.39 -4.70
CA ARG A 23 10.89 -12.61 -5.46
C ARG A 23 12.15 -12.36 -4.63
N LYS A 24 12.17 -11.31 -3.79
CA LYS A 24 13.36 -10.89 -3.02
C LYS A 24 13.51 -11.60 -1.67
N CYS A 25 12.40 -11.92 -1.01
CA CYS A 25 12.33 -12.37 0.38
C CYS A 25 11.56 -13.70 0.55
N GLY A 26 10.97 -14.23 -0.52
CA GLY A 26 10.20 -15.46 -0.51
C GLY A 26 8.71 -15.26 -0.19
N PRO A 27 7.87 -16.27 -0.49
CA PRO A 27 6.41 -16.17 -0.41
C PRO A 27 5.88 -16.01 1.02
N ARG A 28 6.64 -16.49 2.02
CA ARG A 28 6.27 -16.32 3.43
C ARG A 28 6.29 -14.85 3.85
N VAL A 29 7.34 -14.12 3.49
CA VAL A 29 7.49 -12.69 3.83
C VAL A 29 6.47 -11.84 3.08
N ALA A 30 6.18 -12.19 1.82
CA ALA A 30 5.11 -11.52 1.07
C ALA A 30 3.72 -11.68 1.73
N ARG A 31 3.40 -12.89 2.22
CA ARG A 31 2.16 -13.13 2.99
C ARG A 31 2.15 -12.40 4.33
N GLU A 32 3.29 -12.29 5.00
CA GLU A 32 3.39 -11.50 6.23
C GLU A 32 3.12 -10.01 5.97
N ALA A 33 3.67 -9.45 4.89
CA ALA A 33 3.41 -8.08 4.47
C ALA A 33 1.91 -7.85 4.22
N ALA A 34 1.25 -8.77 3.50
CA ALA A 34 -0.20 -8.73 3.26
C ALA A 34 -1.00 -8.79 4.57
N ALA A 35 -0.65 -9.72 5.48
CA ALA A 35 -1.33 -9.85 6.77
C ALA A 35 -1.14 -8.61 7.66
N ARG A 36 0.03 -7.95 7.61
CA ARG A 36 0.26 -6.68 8.31
C ARG A 36 -0.60 -5.55 7.73
N ALA A 37 -0.73 -5.46 6.40
CA ALA A 37 -1.69 -4.54 5.79
C ALA A 37 -3.12 -4.78 6.26
N GLY A 38 -3.54 -6.05 6.35
CA GLY A 38 -4.85 -6.43 6.90
C GLY A 38 -5.07 -5.88 8.31
N ARG A 39 -4.06 -6.00 9.20
CA ARG A 39 -4.14 -5.45 10.55
C ARG A 39 -4.27 -3.93 10.60
N VAL A 40 -3.70 -3.20 9.64
CA VAL A 40 -3.90 -1.75 9.53
C VAL A 40 -5.35 -1.43 9.13
N LEU A 41 -5.93 -2.21 8.22
CA LEU A 41 -7.33 -2.05 7.81
C LEU A 41 -8.31 -2.42 8.94
N GLU A 42 -7.94 -3.37 9.79
CA GLU A 42 -8.73 -3.79 10.96
C GLU A 42 -8.63 -2.81 12.13
N SER A 43 -7.56 -2.00 12.22
CA SER A 43 -7.35 -1.09 13.36
C SER A 43 -8.14 0.21 13.30
N GLY A 44 -8.85 0.46 12.19
CA GLY A 44 -9.74 1.60 12.03
C GLY A 44 -9.74 2.16 10.62
N LYS A 45 -10.12 3.43 10.50
CA LYS A 45 -10.16 4.19 9.24
C LYS A 45 -9.18 5.37 9.28
N PRO A 46 -8.80 5.93 8.12
CA PRO A 46 -8.08 7.19 8.07
C PRO A 46 -8.73 8.26 8.97
N GLY A 47 -7.92 8.89 9.81
CA GLY A 47 -8.37 9.79 10.89
C GLY A 47 -8.28 9.18 12.29
N ASP A 48 -8.31 7.85 12.42
CA ASP A 48 -8.22 7.19 13.72
C ASP A 48 -6.76 7.07 14.19
N LYS A 49 -6.50 7.37 15.47
CA LYS A 49 -5.14 7.25 16.04
C LYS A 49 -4.59 5.82 15.94
N ALA A 50 -5.45 4.82 16.11
CA ALA A 50 -5.09 3.40 16.01
C ALA A 50 -4.69 3.00 14.57
N TYR A 51 -5.37 3.55 13.57
CA TYR A 51 -5.03 3.38 12.17
C TYR A 51 -3.62 3.91 11.87
N TYR A 52 -3.33 5.16 12.26
CA TYR A 52 -2.01 5.76 12.01
C TYR A 52 -0.87 5.08 12.78
N SER A 53 -1.12 4.60 14.01
CA SER A 53 -0.13 3.82 14.75
C SER A 53 0.21 2.52 14.01
N ALA A 54 -0.79 1.75 13.62
CA ALA A 54 -0.59 0.48 12.91
C ALA A 54 0.08 0.70 11.53
N LEU A 55 -0.29 1.78 10.84
CA LEU A 55 0.33 2.16 9.57
C LEU A 55 1.82 2.49 9.75
N GLY A 56 2.18 3.20 10.82
CA GLY A 56 3.57 3.50 11.18
C GLY A 56 4.38 2.22 11.45
N ASP A 57 3.83 1.29 12.22
CA ASP A 57 4.47 0.01 12.52
C ASP A 57 4.70 -0.82 11.25
N LEU A 58 3.73 -0.80 10.32
CA LEU A 58 3.86 -1.42 9.01
C LEU A 58 4.97 -0.76 8.18
N ASP A 59 4.98 0.57 8.05
CA ASP A 59 5.99 1.28 7.26
C ASP A 59 7.41 1.03 7.80
N LEU A 60 7.59 1.09 9.13
CA LEU A 60 8.86 0.74 9.78
C LEU A 60 9.29 -0.69 9.45
N TRP A 61 8.36 -1.64 9.52
CA TRP A 61 8.66 -3.03 9.19
C TRP A 61 9.04 -3.19 7.71
N LEU A 62 8.36 -2.54 6.76
CA LEU A 62 8.71 -2.62 5.33
C LEU A 62 10.11 -2.07 5.04
N ARG A 63 10.56 -1.07 5.81
CA ARG A 63 11.87 -0.41 5.62
C ARG A 63 13.04 -1.14 6.27
N ALA A 64 12.84 -1.87 7.37
CA ALA A 64 13.91 -2.34 8.24
C ALA A 64 14.88 -3.40 7.64
N ASP A 65 14.63 -3.98 6.46
CA ASP A 65 15.53 -4.95 5.80
C ASP A 65 16.08 -4.37 4.50
N GLY A 66 16.76 -3.22 4.57
CA GLY A 66 17.37 -2.55 3.42
C GLY A 66 16.39 -2.34 2.24
N HIS A 67 15.13 -2.04 2.53
CA HIS A 67 14.02 -1.94 1.55
C HIS A 67 13.73 -3.21 0.72
N ARG A 68 14.23 -4.38 1.10
CA ARG A 68 13.92 -5.65 0.41
C ARG A 68 12.43 -6.02 0.51
N ARG A 69 11.78 -5.58 1.58
CA ARG A 69 10.33 -5.73 1.83
C ARG A 69 9.48 -4.62 1.22
N ASN A 70 10.03 -3.80 0.32
CA ASN A 70 9.26 -2.76 -0.35
C ASN A 70 8.20 -3.39 -1.29
N PRO A 71 6.89 -3.09 -1.13
CA PRO A 71 5.82 -3.61 -1.98
C PRO A 71 5.75 -2.85 -3.31
N GLY A 72 6.82 -2.96 -4.10
CA GLY A 72 6.99 -2.19 -5.33
C GLY A 72 5.97 -2.55 -6.42
N THR A 73 5.65 -3.84 -6.58
CA THR A 73 4.63 -4.25 -7.58
C THR A 73 3.27 -3.65 -7.26
N THR A 74 2.91 -3.60 -5.97
CA THR A 74 1.68 -2.98 -5.52
C THR A 74 1.69 -1.47 -5.81
N ALA A 75 2.82 -0.79 -5.58
CA ALA A 75 2.97 0.62 -5.92
C ALA A 75 2.83 0.89 -7.42
N ASP A 76 3.41 0.03 -8.27
CA ASP A 76 3.30 0.13 -9.73
C ASP A 76 1.85 0.03 -10.20
N LEU A 77 1.06 -0.90 -9.63
CA LEU A 77 -0.37 -1.05 -9.94
C LEU A 77 -1.19 0.17 -9.52
N ILE A 78 -0.92 0.73 -8.35
CA ILE A 78 -1.59 1.96 -7.89
C ILE A 78 -1.25 3.13 -8.83
N ALA A 79 0.01 3.28 -9.21
CA ALA A 79 0.45 4.33 -10.15
C ALA A 79 -0.22 4.16 -11.53
N ALA A 80 -0.29 2.94 -12.06
CA ALA A 80 -0.98 2.65 -13.31
C ALA A 80 -2.48 2.96 -13.23
N GLY A 81 -3.14 2.59 -12.13
CA GLY A 81 -4.56 2.90 -11.89
C GLY A 81 -4.82 4.40 -11.81
N LEU A 82 -3.97 5.16 -11.12
CA LEU A 82 -4.03 6.62 -11.07
C LEU A 82 -3.87 7.24 -12.45
N PHE A 83 -2.90 6.76 -13.25
CA PHE A 83 -2.69 7.23 -14.61
C PHE A 83 -3.92 7.02 -15.49
N VAL A 84 -4.49 5.80 -15.50
CA VAL A 84 -5.72 5.50 -16.27
C VAL A 84 -6.88 6.38 -15.81
N GLY A 85 -7.07 6.51 -14.49
CA GLY A 85 -8.14 7.33 -13.93
C GLY A 85 -8.02 8.83 -14.30
N LEU A 86 -6.80 9.36 -14.33
CA LEU A 86 -6.55 10.74 -14.78
C LEU A 86 -6.76 10.89 -16.29
N ARG A 87 -6.26 9.95 -17.09
CA ARG A 87 -6.41 9.96 -18.56
C ARG A 87 -7.88 9.91 -18.99
N ASP A 88 -8.67 9.08 -18.30
CA ASP A 88 -10.07 8.84 -18.64
C ASP A 88 -11.03 9.83 -17.95
N GLY A 89 -10.51 10.81 -17.21
CA GLY A 89 -11.31 11.84 -16.54
C GLY A 89 -12.11 11.36 -15.32
N VAL A 90 -11.85 10.14 -14.85
CA VAL A 90 -12.47 9.57 -13.63
C VAL A 90 -11.90 10.25 -12.37
N LEU A 91 -10.63 10.63 -12.42
CA LEU A 91 -9.95 11.35 -11.36
C LEU A 91 -9.62 12.77 -11.83
N ALA A 92 -9.84 13.75 -10.95
CA ALA A 92 -9.37 15.11 -11.17
C ALA A 92 -7.91 15.24 -10.72
N PRO A 93 -7.03 15.90 -11.50
CA PRO A 93 -5.69 16.22 -11.05
C PRO A 93 -5.77 17.15 -9.82
N PRO A 94 -4.82 17.04 -8.88
CA PRO A 94 -4.79 17.90 -7.68
C PRO A 94 -4.40 19.35 -7.99
N TYR A 95 -3.97 19.63 -9.22
CA TYR A 95 -3.62 20.96 -9.71
C TYR A 95 -4.61 21.39 -10.79
N ARG A 96 -4.88 22.70 -10.86
CA ARG A 96 -5.58 23.34 -11.98
C ARG A 96 -4.53 24.00 -12.86
N TRP A 97 -4.63 23.79 -14.17
CA TRP A 97 -3.87 24.53 -15.18
C TRP A 97 -4.45 25.92 -15.37
#